data_AF-A0A7C4GTP5-F1
#
_entry.id   AF-A0A7C4GTP5-F1
#
_cell.length_a   1.000
_cell.length_b   1.000
_cell.length_c   1.000
_cell.angle_alpha   90.00
_cell.angle_beta   90.00
_cell.angle_gamma   90.00
#
_symmetry.space_group_name_H-M   'P 1'
#
loop_
_entity.id
_entity.type
_entity.pdbx_description
1 polymer ?
#
loop_
_entity_poly.entity_id
_entity_poly.type
_entity_poly.pdbx_seq_one_letter_code
_entity_poly.pdbx_strand_id
1 'polypeptide(L)'
;SILINHVIRNSLINVITVIGYFTGVLLGGAVVTETVFAWPGIGRLLIESIAARDYIMIQGIVIFIAMIFIFVNLIVDITYRIIDPRVRL
;
A
#
# COMPACT_ATOMS: atom_id res chain seq x y z
N SER A 1 11.26 -20.27 18.01
CA SER A 1 9.87 -20.47 17.55
C SER A 1 8.85 -19.38 17.92
N ILE A 2 9.20 -18.32 18.68
CA ILE A 2 8.25 -17.23 19.03
C ILE A 2 8.52 -15.94 18.23
N LEU A 3 9.77 -15.75 17.77
CA LEU A 3 10.18 -14.61 16.97
C LEU A 3 9.50 -14.56 15.59
N ILE A 4 9.32 -15.66 14.89
CA ILE A 4 8.77 -15.64 13.51
C ILE A 4 7.33 -15.07 13.50
N ASN A 5 6.49 -15.53 14.43
CA ASN A 5 5.10 -15.03 14.51
C ASN A 5 5.02 -13.59 15.06
N HIS A 6 5.99 -13.18 15.90
CA HIS A 6 6.06 -11.79 16.40
C HIS A 6 6.64 -10.82 15.37
N VAL A 7 7.70 -11.20 14.67
CA VAL A 7 8.36 -10.37 13.64
C VAL A 7 7.41 -10.14 12.48
N ILE A 8 6.61 -11.14 12.06
CA ILE A 8 5.57 -10.94 11.04
C ILE A 8 4.57 -9.88 11.50
N ARG A 9 4.05 -9.96 12.73
CA ARG A 9 3.05 -9.01 13.23
C ARG A 9 3.65 -7.61 13.51
N ASN A 10 4.92 -7.52 13.91
CA ASN A 10 5.59 -6.26 14.23
C ASN A 10 6.18 -5.56 13.00
N SER A 11 6.63 -6.32 12.00
CA SER A 11 7.11 -5.78 10.71
C SER A 11 5.96 -5.27 9.86
N LEU A 12 4.78 -5.92 9.91
CA LEU A 12 3.57 -5.43 9.25
C LEU A 12 3.21 -4.00 9.69
N ILE A 13 3.33 -3.69 10.99
CA ILE A 13 3.08 -2.33 11.50
C ILE A 13 4.04 -1.32 10.89
N ASN A 14 5.34 -1.64 10.81
CA ASN A 14 6.34 -0.74 10.23
C ASN A 14 6.19 -0.59 8.72
N VAL A 15 5.91 -1.66 7.99
CA VAL A 15 5.70 -1.65 6.54
C VAL A 15 4.44 -0.87 6.18
N ILE A 16 3.34 -1.07 6.90
CA ILE A 16 2.09 -0.30 6.73
C ILE A 16 2.34 1.19 7.02
N THR A 17 3.09 1.53 8.07
CA THR A 17 3.38 2.93 8.42
C THR A 17 4.27 3.60 7.38
N VAL A 18 5.35 2.93 6.96
CA VAL A 18 6.28 3.44 5.94
C VAL A 18 5.58 3.62 4.60
N ILE A 19 4.74 2.68 4.20
CA ILE A 19 4.03 2.79 2.92
C ILE A 19 2.87 3.78 3.02
N GLY A 20 2.16 3.90 4.14
CA GLY A 20 1.18 4.99 4.32
C GLY A 20 1.83 6.36 4.15
N TYR A 21 3.02 6.54 4.71
CA TYR A 21 3.83 7.74 4.52
C TYR A 21 4.24 7.94 3.06
N PHE A 22 4.86 6.94 2.41
CA PHE A 22 5.28 7.05 1.00
C PHE A 22 4.10 7.22 0.04
N THR A 23 2.95 6.60 0.33
CA THR A 23 1.74 6.72 -0.48
C THR A 23 1.19 8.13 -0.40
N GLY A 24 1.21 8.79 0.77
CA GLY A 24 0.83 10.19 0.90
C GLY A 24 1.74 11.12 0.08
N VAL A 25 3.05 10.89 0.13
CA VAL A 25 4.04 11.66 -0.64
C VAL A 25 3.85 11.45 -2.16
N LEU A 26 3.70 10.20 -2.58
CA LEU A 26 3.54 9.84 -3.99
C LEU A 26 2.18 10.26 -4.54
N LEU A 27 1.09 10.13 -3.78
CA LEU A 27 -0.23 10.65 -4.18
C LEU A 27 -0.20 12.16 -4.33
N GLY A 28 0.43 12.89 -3.40
CA GLY A 28 0.58 14.33 -3.50
C GLY A 28 1.29 14.76 -4.79
N GLY A 29 2.41 14.11 -5.12
CA GLY A 29 3.13 14.35 -6.37
C GLY A 29 2.34 13.92 -7.61
N ALA A 30 1.75 12.72 -7.59
CA ALA A 30 1.00 12.14 -8.69
C ALA A 30 -0.23 12.99 -9.05
N VAL A 31 -1.00 13.43 -8.06
CA VAL A 31 -2.17 14.31 -8.25
C VAL A 31 -1.78 15.60 -8.96
N VAL A 32 -0.68 16.24 -8.53
CA VAL A 32 -0.22 17.49 -9.14
C VAL A 32 0.13 17.23 -10.60
N THR A 33 0.84 16.14 -10.90
CA THR A 33 1.16 15.79 -12.29
C THR A 33 -0.08 15.38 -13.11
N GLU A 34 -1.04 14.67 -12.53
CA GLU A 34 -2.29 14.24 -13.19
C GLU A 34 -3.18 15.45 -13.50
N THR A 35 -3.20 16.44 -12.62
CA THR A 35 -4.01 17.66 -12.78
C THR A 35 -3.37 18.61 -13.79
N VAL A 36 -2.05 18.82 -13.72
CA VAL A 36 -1.32 19.73 -14.64
C VAL A 36 -1.31 19.18 -16.07
N PHE A 37 -1.13 17.87 -16.25
CA PHE A 37 -1.09 17.24 -17.58
C PHE A 37 -2.45 16.68 -18.04
N ALA A 38 -3.53 16.91 -17.28
CA ALA A 38 -4.87 16.36 -17.52
C ALA A 38 -4.88 14.83 -17.74
N TRP A 39 -3.92 14.12 -17.15
CA TRP A 39 -3.82 12.67 -17.28
C TRP A 39 -4.88 12.00 -16.40
N PRO A 40 -5.78 11.15 -16.95
CA PRO A 40 -6.70 10.36 -16.12
C PRO A 40 -5.93 9.38 -15.23
N GLY A 41 -5.88 9.67 -13.93
CA GLY A 41 -5.23 8.84 -12.93
C GLY A 41 -6.04 8.67 -11.64
N ILE A 42 -5.63 7.69 -10.83
CA ILE A 42 -6.36 7.25 -9.63
C ILE A 42 -6.24 8.29 -8.50
N GLY A 43 -5.15 9.05 -8.45
CA GLY A 43 -4.93 10.06 -7.42
C GLY A 43 -5.93 11.22 -7.55
N ARG A 44 -6.09 11.74 -8.76
CA ARG A 44 -7.07 12.76 -9.10
C ARG A 44 -8.50 12.27 -8.86
N LEU A 45 -8.82 11.04 -9.29
CA LEU A 45 -10.12 10.41 -9.02
C LEU A 45 -10.44 10.31 -7.53
N LEU A 46 -9.45 9.96 -6.69
CA LEU A 46 -9.63 9.90 -5.25
C LEU A 46 -9.98 11.27 -4.66
N ILE A 47 -9.28 12.34 -5.05
CA ILE A 47 -9.54 13.70 -4.57
C ILE A 47 -10.89 14.22 -5.07
N GLU A 48 -11.22 14.00 -6.34
CA GLU A 48 -12.54 14.35 -6.90
C GLU A 48 -13.65 13.61 -6.14
N SER A 49 -13.45 12.33 -5.80
CA SER A 49 -14.40 11.54 -5.01
C SER A 49 -14.54 12.05 -3.57
N ILE A 50 -13.45 12.48 -2.94
CA ILE A 50 -13.46 13.11 -1.61
C ILE A 50 -14.24 14.42 -1.65
N ALA A 51 -13.99 15.27 -2.65
CA ALA A 51 -14.68 16.54 -2.82
C ALA A 51 -16.18 16.35 -3.13
N ALA A 52 -16.51 15.37 -3.96
CA ALA A 52 -17.89 14.97 -4.28
C ALA A 52 -18.58 14.18 -3.16
N ARG A 53 -17.86 13.83 -2.09
CA ARG A 53 -18.33 12.96 -0.99
C ARG A 53 -18.87 11.61 -1.49
N ASP A 54 -18.29 11.09 -2.57
CA ASP A 54 -18.61 9.78 -3.10
C ASP A 54 -17.87 8.70 -2.30
N TYR A 55 -18.48 8.29 -1.19
CA TYR A 55 -17.91 7.30 -0.29
C TYR A 55 -17.74 5.92 -0.94
N ILE A 56 -18.58 5.57 -1.94
CA ILE A 56 -18.51 4.28 -2.61
C ILE A 56 -17.23 4.22 -3.45
N MET A 57 -16.96 5.27 -4.21
CA MET A 57 -15.75 5.37 -5.03
C MET A 57 -14.49 5.37 -4.17
N ILE A 58 -14.48 6.13 -3.07
CA ILE A 58 -13.35 6.16 -2.12
C ILE A 58 -13.09 4.76 -1.55
N GLN A 59 -14.13 4.06 -1.08
CA GLN A 59 -13.97 2.71 -0.55
C GLN A 59 -13.46 1.73 -1.60
N GLY A 60 -13.94 1.82 -2.84
CA GLY A 60 -13.45 1.00 -3.96
C GLY A 60 -11.94 1.20 -4.20
N ILE A 61 -11.48 2.44 -4.25
CA ILE A 61 -10.06 2.76 -4.42
C ILE A 61 -9.24 2.25 -3.23
N VAL A 62 -9.72 2.42 -2.00
CA VAL A 62 -9.05 1.93 -0.79
C VAL A 62 -8.91 0.41 -0.79
N ILE A 63 -9.98 -0.32 -1.10
CA ILE A 63 -9.95 -1.79 -1.17
C ILE A 63 -9.00 -2.27 -2.27
N PHE A 64 -9.00 -1.61 -3.43
CA PHE A 64 -8.09 -1.93 -4.54
C PHE A 64 -6.62 -1.79 -4.13
N ILE A 65 -6.26 -0.67 -3.50
CA ILE A 65 -4.90 -0.44 -2.98
C ILE A 65 -4.56 -1.46 -1.89
N ALA A 66 -5.50 -1.76 -0.98
CA ALA A 66 -5.30 -2.75 0.07
C ALA A 66 -5.04 -4.16 -0.50
N MET A 67 -5.73 -4.57 -1.57
CA MET A 67 -5.45 -5.85 -2.22
C MET A 67 -4.04 -5.89 -2.82
N ILE A 68 -3.64 -4.87 -3.57
CA ILE A 68 -2.27 -4.77 -4.11
C ILE A 68 -1.25 -4.90 -2.98
N PHE A 69 -1.51 -4.22 -1.86
CA PHE A 69 -0.65 -4.27 -0.70
C PHE A 69 -0.49 -5.67 -0.13
N ILE A 70 -1.60 -6.40 0.03
CA ILE A 70 -1.58 -7.79 0.49
C ILE A 70 -0.76 -8.66 -0.47
N PHE A 71 -0.93 -8.48 -1.79
CA PHE A 71 -0.17 -9.20 -2.80
C PHE A 71 1.34 -8.90 -2.73
N VAL A 72 1.72 -7.63 -2.61
CA VAL A 72 3.14 -7.24 -2.51
C VAL A 72 3.76 -7.82 -1.23
N ASN A 73 3.06 -7.74 -0.09
CA ASN A 73 3.56 -8.34 1.15
C ASN A 73 3.70 -9.85 1.03
N LEU A 74 2.74 -10.54 0.40
CA LEU A 74 2.84 -11.97 0.16
C LEU A 74 4.06 -12.33 -0.70
N ILE A 75 4.35 -11.55 -1.73
CA ILE A 75 5.55 -11.73 -2.56
C ILE A 75 6.81 -11.55 -1.71
N VAL A 76 6.88 -10.47 -0.92
CA VAL A 76 8.01 -10.18 -0.03
C VAL A 76 8.23 -11.33 0.96
N ASP A 77 7.16 -11.83 1.58
CA ASP A 77 7.20 -12.95 2.52
C ASP A 77 7.73 -14.23 1.87
N ILE A 78 7.28 -14.55 0.65
CA ILE A 78 7.77 -15.69 -0.12
C ILE A 78 9.24 -15.52 -0.46
N THR A 79 9.65 -14.34 -0.92
CA THR A 79 11.04 -14.02 -1.26
C THR A 79 11.94 -14.16 -0.03
N TYR A 80 11.53 -13.66 1.14
CA TYR A 80 12.29 -13.84 2.38
C TYR A 80 12.43 -15.31 2.77
N ARG A 81 11.36 -16.11 2.63
CA ARG A 81 11.40 -17.55 2.92
C ARG A 81 12.35 -18.33 1.99
N ILE A 82 12.52 -17.86 0.75
CA ILE A 82 13.44 -18.45 -0.23
C ILE A 82 14.88 -18.00 0.02
N ILE A 83 15.09 -16.73 0.38
CA ILE A 83 16.43 -16.15 0.56
C ILE A 83 17.06 -16.59 1.89
N ASP A 84 16.28 -16.83 2.96
CA ASP A 84 16.82 -17.22 4.25
C ASP A 84 16.50 -18.68 4.63
N PRO A 85 17.39 -19.65 4.32
CA PRO A 85 17.22 -21.06 4.71
C PRO A 85 17.53 -21.32 6.20
N ARG A 86 17.84 -20.31 7.02
CA ARG A 86 18.16 -20.49 8.46
C ARG A 86 16.93 -20.57 9.37
N VAL A 87 15.71 -20.43 8.84
CA VAL A 87 14.44 -20.57 9.58
C VAL A 87 14.18 -22.02 10.07
N ARG A 88 15.13 -22.93 9.88
CA ARG A 88 15.03 -24.35 10.26
C ARG A 88 15.77 -24.76 11.54
N LEU A 89 16.32 -23.84 12.34
CA LEU A 89 16.88 -24.14 13.67
C LEU A 89 16.17 -23.33 14.76
#